data_AF-A0A946BFN9-F1
#
_entry.id   AF-A0A946BFN9-F1
#
_cell.length_a   1.000
_cell.length_b   1.000
_cell.length_c   1.000
_cell.angle_alpha   90.00
_cell.angle_beta   90.00
_cell.angle_gamma   90.00
#
_symmetry.space_group_name_H-M   'P 1'
#
loop_
_entity.id
_entity.type
_entity.pdbx_description
1 polymer ?
#
loop_
_entity_poly.entity_id
_entity_poly.type
_entity_poly.pdbx_seq_one_letter_code
_entity_poly.pdbx_strand_id
1 'polypeptide(L)' 'MSFNLIMLFVLTVIIASIIPGPSMLLALTHGMRYGAKKTIASAMGNVSVTLVQASIS' A
#
# COMPACT_ATOMS: atom_id res chain seq x y z
N MET A 1 8.26 22.66 16.23
CA MET A 1 7.45 21.42 16.26
C MET A 1 8.40 20.26 16.45
N SER A 2 8.48 19.78 17.70
CA SER A 2 9.56 19.00 18.32
C SER A 2 10.15 17.89 17.45
N PHE A 3 11.47 17.92 17.23
CA PHE A 3 12.26 16.92 16.50
C PHE A 3 11.97 15.46 16.93
N ASN A 4 11.67 15.24 18.22
CA ASN A 4 11.21 13.96 18.76
C ASN A 4 9.95 13.41 18.07
N LEU A 5 9.01 14.28 17.70
CA LEU A 5 7.75 13.90 17.06
C LEU A 5 7.98 13.47 15.60
N ILE A 6 8.90 14.12 14.90
CA ILE A 6 9.35 13.72 13.56
C ILE A 6 10.07 12.37 13.61
N MET A 7 10.93 12.16 14.60
CA MET A 7 11.66 10.89 14.76
C MET A 7 10.72 9.72 15.07
N LEU A 8 9.76 9.93 15.98
CA LEU A 8 8.70 8.96 16.28
C LEU A 8 7.84 8.69 15.03
N PHE A 9 7.42 9.73 14.32
CA PHE A 9 6.65 9.60 13.09
C PHE A 9 7.37 8.76 12.04
N VAL A 10 8.66 9.04 11.76
CA VAL A 10 9.46 8.26 10.81
C VAL A 10 9.57 6.80 11.24
N LEU A 11 9.82 6.54 12.53
CA LEU A 11 9.91 5.18 13.05
C LEU A 11 8.58 4.43 12.89
N THR A 12 7.46 5.07 13.21
CA THR A 12 6.12 4.50 13.03
C THR A 12 5.81 4.24 11.55
N VAL A 13 6.15 5.15 10.66
CA VAL A 13 5.95 4.99 9.21
C VAL A 13 6.75 3.81 8.66
N ILE A 14 8.01 3.65 9.07
CA ILE A 14 8.84 2.52 8.64
C ILE A 14 8.22 1.19 9.11
N ILE A 15 7.83 1.10 10.38
CA ILE A 15 7.21 -0.12 10.94
C ILE A 15 5.88 -0.42 10.26
N ALA A 16 5.02 0.59 10.10
CA ALA A 16 3.71 0.44 9.46
C ALA A 16 3.82 0.10 7.97
N SER A 17 4.81 0.65 7.26
CA SER A 17 5.00 0.41 5.82
C SER A 17 5.57 -0.96 5.50
N ILE A 18 6.30 -1.58 6.43
CA ILE A 18 6.82 -2.95 6.27
C ILE A 18 5.71 -3.98 6.43
N ILE A 19 4.70 -3.70 7.25
CA ILE A 19 3.54 -4.58 7.45
C ILE A 19 2.67 -4.49 6.19
N PRO A 20 2.76 -5.45 5.26
CA PRO A 20 1.98 -5.36 4.04
C PRO A 20 0.52 -5.63 4.44
N GLY A 21 -0.36 -4.66 4.19
CA GLY A 21 -1.78 -4.83 4.50
C GLY A 21 -2.42 -6.00 3.73
N PRO A 22 -3.64 -6.42 4.11
CA PRO A 22 -4.33 -7.57 3.47
C PRO A 22 -4.48 -7.42 1.95
N SER A 23 -4.75 -6.22 1.43
CA SER A 23 -4.80 -5.96 -0.02
C SER A 23 -3.43 -6.08 -0.70
N MET A 24 -2.35 -5.69 -0.01
CA MET A 24 -0.99 -5.78 -0.54
C MET A 24 -0.50 -7.23 -0.54
N LEU A 25 -0.83 -8.01 0.50
CA LEU A 25 -0.56 -9.46 0.56
C LEU A 25 -1.35 -10.24 -0.51
N LEU A 26 -2.61 -9.89 -0.77
CA LEU A 26 -3.39 -10.48 -1.87
C LEU A 26 -2.76 -10.18 -3.23
N ALA A 27 -2.35 -8.93 -3.47
CA ALA A 27 -1.66 -8.55 -4.70
C ALA A 27 -0.29 -9.25 -4.85
N LEU A 28 0.48 -9.38 -3.76
CA LEU A 28 1.77 -10.09 -3.73
C LEU A 28 1.60 -11.59 -3.99
N THR A 29 0.64 -12.24 -3.33
CA THR A 29 0.38 -13.68 -3.52
C THR A 29 -0.19 -13.98 -4.90
N HIS A 30 -1.07 -13.13 -5.46
CA HIS A 30 -1.49 -13.23 -6.86
C HIS A 30 -0.33 -12.95 -7.83
N GLY A 31 0.53 -11.98 -7.54
CA GLY A 31 1.76 -11.66 -8.29
C GLY A 31 2.74 -12.82 -8.37
N MET A 32 2.98 -13.46 -7.23
CA MET A 32 3.89 -14.60 -7.13
C MET A 32 3.30 -15.87 -7.75
N ARG A 33 1.97 -16.10 -7.69
CA ARG A 33 1.33 -17.33 -8.22
C ARG A 33 0.88 -17.25 -9.69
N TYR A 34 0.43 -16.09 -10.18
CA TYR A 34 -0.16 -15.95 -11.52
C TYR A 34 0.66 -15.08 -12.49
N GLY A 35 1.78 -14.53 -12.03
CA GLY A 35 2.67 -13.66 -12.82
C GLY A 35 2.13 -12.24 -12.99
N ALA A 36 3.06 -11.30 -13.24
CA ALA A 36 2.79 -9.86 -13.29
C ALA A 36 1.60 -9.45 -14.17
N LYS A 37 1.33 -10.19 -15.27
CA LYS A 37 0.22 -9.89 -16.19
C LYS A 37 -1.18 -9.92 -15.56
N LYS A 38 -1.48 -10.88 -14.67
CA LYS A 38 -2.80 -10.94 -14.00
C LYS A 38 -2.88 -10.02 -12.78
N THR A 39 -1.75 -9.75 -12.14
CA THR A 39 -1.69 -8.84 -10.98
C THR A 39 -1.87 -7.38 -11.35
N ILE A 40 -1.49 -6.98 -12.57
CA ILE A 40 -1.78 -5.64 -13.09
C ILE A 40 -3.29 -5.33 -13.06
N ALA A 41 -4.17 -6.30 -13.34
CA ALA A 41 -5.61 -6.09 -13.30
C ALA A 41 -6.13 -5.79 -11.88
N SER A 42 -5.63 -6.54 -10.87
CA SER A 42 -5.98 -6.29 -9.46
C SER A 42 -5.34 -4.99 -8.93
N ALA A 43 -4.10 -4.70 -9.32
CA ALA A 43 -3.42 -3.47 -8.97
C ALA A 43 -4.11 -2.25 -9.59
N MET A 44 -4.56 -2.32 -10.86
CA MET A 44 -5.35 -1.26 -11.50
C MET A 44 -6.67 -1.01 -10.78
N GLY A 45 -7.36 -2.06 -10.34
CA GLY A 45 -8.58 -1.93 -9.53
C GLY A 45 -8.32 -1.23 -8.19
N ASN A 46 -7.20 -1.53 -7.54
CA ASN A 46 -6.81 -0.84 -6.31
C ASN A 46 -6.43 0.63 -6.58
N VAL A 47 -5.71 0.91 -7.67
CA VAL A 47 -5.35 2.27 -8.10
C VAL A 47 -6.60 3.08 -8.43
N SER A 48 -7.58 2.53 -9.16
CA SER A 48 -8.80 3.26 -9.50
C SER A 48 -9.62 3.59 -8.26
N VAL A 49 -9.75 2.66 -7.29
CA VAL A 49 -10.42 2.93 -6.01
C VAL A 49 -9.69 4.01 -5.21
N THR A 50 -8.36 3.95 -5.13
CA THR A 50 -7.58 4.98 -4.42
C THR A 50 -7.64 6.34 -5.11
N LEU A 51 -7.72 6.39 -6.44
CA LEU A 51 -7.86 7.64 -7.20
C LEU A 51 -9.23 8.28 -7.00
N VAL A 52 -10.29 7.45 -6.99
CA VAL A 52 -11.65 7.90 -6.64
C VAL A 52 -11.70 8.38 -5.19
N GLN A 53 -11.12 7.63 -4.26
CA GLN A 53 -11.05 8.02 -2.84
C GLN A 53 -10.30 9.34 -2.63
N ALA A 54 -9.18 9.54 -3.33
CA ALA A 54 -8.42 10.79 -3.30
C ALA A 54 -9.13 11.96 -3.99
N SER A 55 -10.08 11.68 -4.89
CA SER A 55 -10.91 12.72 -5.52
C SER A 55 -12.07 13.15 -4.61
N ILE A 56 -12.45 12.29 -3.66
CA ILE A 56 -13.56 12.51 -2.72
C ILE A 56 -13.05 13.01 -1.36
N SER A 57 -11.79 12.75 -1.01
CA SER A 57 -11.13 13.19 0.25
C SER A 57 -10.42 14.52 0.06
#